data_AF-A0A521RM17-F1
#
_entry.id   AF-A0A521RM17-F1
#
_cell.length_a   1.000
_cell.length_b   1.000
_cell.length_c   1.000
_cell.angle_alpha   90.00
_cell.angle_beta   90.00
_cell.angle_gamma   90.00
#
_symmetry.space_group_name_H-M   'P 1'
#
loop_
_entity.id
_entity.type
_entity.pdbx_description
1 polymer ?
#
loop_
_entity_poly.entity_id
_entity_poly.type
_entity_poly.pdbx_seq_one_letter_code
_entity_poly.pdbx_strand_id
1 'polypeptide(L)'
;METTFRASMNWLHTWAGIVFGSVLFTVFWMGTLSVFDREIDRWMMPQTRLPHVEAKSMDAVADALRSLVSGASQWFVFLPTPREPMLRLVYRTKAGGAIARNIDPETLRILPEEGSWGGTRFIYPFHYSLHLKSWSLGIWLVGAAGVAMLVLCVSGVVVHRKLFTDFFTVRRHSKQRRLLLDLHNVAGVLGLPFHCAITLSGLIIFFMLYFPTAWQAAYGGNVAAFASEGFGIFAQPRAGEPAASMPIDAMMREASQRWGGAAPSFVRVWHPGDRNSYVEVRQTNLDGVPQRLDVAYFDAVTGVLLSESETKPVMAVQRFIAGLHFIQFHHWILRWIYFGLGLTGCLLIATGFLFWLETRRRKHVELGFRGVTIVEGFTVGSVTGIVIATLSFFVANRMLPPGVDFLGHDRAALEIWSFYLVWLMSFVHAWLRPGRAWVEQCSIIAALAVVAVLLNWITTGDHLFRALGQRHLWPIAGMDLMLLTSAAIAGVSAGRLRTNAGRAGAMR
;
A
#
# COMPACT_ATOMS: atom_id res chain seq x y z
N MET A 1 1.04 -42.56 -21.37
CA MET A 1 0.99 -41.30 -22.15
C MET A 1 2.05 -40.38 -21.60
N GLU A 2 3.03 -39.99 -22.40
CA GLU A 2 4.02 -38.99 -21.98
C GLU A 2 3.33 -37.66 -21.65
N THR A 3 3.63 -37.11 -20.48
CA THR A 3 3.15 -35.78 -20.09
C THR A 3 3.80 -34.73 -20.98
N THR A 4 3.03 -34.15 -21.90
CA THR A 4 3.51 -33.02 -22.69
C THR A 4 3.89 -31.85 -21.78
N PHE A 5 4.91 -31.06 -22.15
CA PHE A 5 5.33 -29.86 -21.41
C PHE A 5 4.15 -28.94 -21.05
N ARG A 6 3.20 -28.78 -21.98
CA ARG A 6 1.98 -27.99 -21.77
C ARG A 6 1.07 -28.58 -20.70
N ALA A 7 0.93 -29.91 -20.62
CA ALA A 7 0.14 -30.55 -19.56
C ALA A 7 0.77 -30.31 -18.19
N SER A 8 2.10 -30.38 -18.09
CA SER A 8 2.85 -30.06 -16.87
C SER A 8 2.70 -28.58 -16.47
N MET A 9 2.80 -27.64 -17.42
CA MET A 9 2.57 -26.22 -17.16
C MET A 9 1.13 -25.92 -16.76
N ASN A 10 0.13 -26.59 -17.35
CA ASN A 10 -1.26 -26.44 -16.94
C ASN A 10 -1.50 -26.95 -15.51
N TRP A 11 -0.87 -28.07 -15.13
CA TRP A 11 -0.90 -28.57 -13.76
C TRP A 11 -0.27 -27.56 -12.80
N LEU A 12 0.94 -27.08 -13.11
CA LEU A 12 1.66 -26.10 -12.29
C LEU A 12 0.85 -24.82 -12.13
N HIS A 13 0.33 -24.26 -13.23
CA HIS A 13 -0.49 -23.05 -13.23
C HIS A 13 -1.74 -23.22 -12.35
N THR A 14 -2.44 -24.34 -12.50
CA THR A 14 -3.65 -24.62 -11.72
C THR A 14 -3.34 -24.67 -10.22
N TRP A 15 -2.33 -25.44 -9.81
CA TRP A 15 -2.08 -25.69 -8.39
C TRP A 15 -1.35 -24.54 -7.70
N ALA A 16 -0.39 -23.90 -8.38
CA ALA A 16 0.22 -22.67 -7.86
C ALA A 16 -0.85 -21.57 -7.67
N GLY A 17 -1.79 -21.45 -8.61
CA GLY A 17 -2.89 -20.49 -8.53
C GLY A 17 -3.83 -20.76 -7.35
N ILE A 18 -4.15 -22.02 -7.09
CA ILE A 18 -5.00 -22.39 -5.93
C ILE A 18 -4.28 -22.21 -4.60
N VAL A 19 -3.01 -22.60 -4.50
CA VAL A 19 -2.24 -22.55 -3.24
C VAL A 19 -1.90 -21.11 -2.86
N PHE A 20 -1.44 -20.30 -3.82
CA PHE A 20 -1.00 -18.93 -3.54
C PHE A 20 -2.08 -17.87 -3.78
N GLY A 21 -3.18 -18.21 -4.46
CA GLY A 21 -4.18 -17.24 -4.91
C GLY A 21 -4.80 -16.39 -3.80
N SER A 22 -5.02 -16.94 -2.60
CA SER A 22 -5.58 -16.19 -1.47
C SER A 22 -4.63 -15.10 -0.98
N VAL A 23 -3.33 -15.43 -0.87
CA VAL A 23 -2.28 -14.47 -0.50
C VAL A 23 -2.07 -13.47 -1.62
N LEU A 24 -2.04 -13.92 -2.88
CA LEU A 24 -1.91 -13.04 -4.03
C LEU A 24 -3.07 -12.04 -4.11
N PHE A 25 -4.31 -12.48 -3.95
CA PHE A 25 -5.46 -11.58 -3.96
C PHE A 25 -5.33 -10.53 -2.86
N THR A 26 -4.95 -10.96 -1.66
CA THR A 26 -4.74 -10.10 -0.50
C THR A 26 -3.67 -9.04 -0.78
N VAL A 27 -2.53 -9.44 -1.35
CA VAL A 27 -1.43 -8.54 -1.72
C VAL A 27 -1.88 -7.58 -2.81
N PHE A 28 -2.50 -8.05 -3.90
CA PHE A 28 -3.01 -7.18 -4.97
C PHE A 28 -4.07 -6.20 -4.47
N TRP A 29 -4.99 -6.63 -3.61
CA TRP A 29 -6.02 -5.77 -3.02
C TRP A 29 -5.38 -4.65 -2.19
N MET A 30 -4.53 -4.99 -1.22
CA MET A 30 -3.88 -4.00 -0.35
C MET A 30 -2.92 -3.09 -1.12
N GLY A 31 -2.20 -3.63 -2.10
CA GLY A 31 -1.32 -2.85 -2.97
C GLY A 31 -2.08 -1.86 -3.86
N THR A 32 -3.23 -2.28 -4.38
CA THR A 32 -4.13 -1.41 -5.17
C THR A 32 -4.63 -0.23 -4.31
N LEU A 33 -5.04 -0.50 -3.07
CA LEU A 33 -5.45 0.56 -2.14
C LEU A 33 -4.27 1.48 -1.74
N SER A 34 -3.06 0.93 -1.64
CA SER A 34 -1.85 1.68 -1.26
C SER A 34 -1.45 2.76 -2.25
N VAL A 35 -1.91 2.69 -3.51
CA VAL A 35 -1.76 3.79 -4.48
C VAL A 35 -2.34 5.10 -3.92
N PHE A 36 -3.42 5.00 -3.14
CA PHE A 36 -4.14 6.11 -2.52
C PHE A 36 -4.03 6.12 -0.99
N ASP A 37 -2.93 5.58 -0.43
CA ASP A 37 -2.72 5.50 1.03
C ASP A 37 -2.90 6.86 1.74
N ARG A 38 -2.40 7.95 1.15
CA ARG A 38 -2.55 9.31 1.70
C ARG A 38 -3.96 9.85 1.63
N GLU A 39 -4.70 9.55 0.57
CA GLU A 39 -6.10 9.96 0.46
C GLU A 39 -6.97 9.16 1.46
N ILE A 40 -6.64 7.89 1.69
CA ILE A 40 -7.24 7.06 2.74
C ILE A 40 -6.92 7.66 4.13
N ASP A 41 -5.67 8.02 4.41
CA ASP A 41 -5.28 8.68 5.66
C ASP A 41 -6.10 9.96 5.88
N ARG A 42 -6.22 10.82 4.87
CA ARG A 42 -7.01 12.07 4.98
C ARG A 42 -8.49 11.83 5.21
N TRP A 43 -9.04 10.75 4.67
CA TRP A 43 -10.41 10.34 4.98
C TRP A 43 -10.51 9.86 6.43
N MET A 44 -9.57 9.02 6.88
CA MET A 44 -9.53 8.44 8.23
C MET A 44 -9.05 9.38 9.34
N MET A 45 -8.45 10.52 9.02
CA MET A 45 -7.83 11.44 9.97
C MET A 45 -8.28 12.88 9.68
N PRO A 46 -9.48 13.30 10.15
CA PRO A 46 -10.09 14.58 9.77
C PRO A 46 -9.23 15.81 10.06
N GLN A 47 -8.38 15.78 11.09
CA GLN A 47 -7.44 16.86 11.42
C GLN A 47 -6.38 17.11 10.33
N THR A 48 -6.16 16.17 9.43
CA THR A 48 -5.20 16.28 8.32
C THR A 48 -5.82 16.87 7.05
N ARG A 49 -7.11 17.23 7.08
CA ARG A 49 -7.86 17.79 5.94
C ARG A 49 -7.56 19.29 5.74
N LEU A 50 -6.28 19.64 5.80
CA LEU A 50 -5.80 21.01 5.63
C LEU A 50 -5.74 21.40 4.14
N PRO A 51 -5.87 22.70 3.80
CA PRO A 51 -5.45 23.20 2.50
C PRO A 51 -3.94 23.06 2.34
N HIS A 52 -3.49 22.78 1.12
CA HIS A 52 -2.06 22.83 0.83
C HIS A 52 -1.62 24.29 0.75
N VAL A 53 -0.64 24.66 1.56
CA VAL A 53 0.02 25.97 1.56
C VAL A 53 1.52 25.77 1.40
N GLU A 54 2.21 26.78 0.90
CA GLU A 54 3.66 26.80 0.94
C GLU A 54 4.13 26.80 2.39
N ALA A 55 5.13 25.96 2.68
CA ALA A 55 5.70 25.91 4.01
C ALA A 55 6.35 27.26 4.37
N LYS A 56 6.21 27.66 5.62
CA LYS A 56 7.05 28.73 6.18
C LYS A 56 8.53 28.34 6.08
N SER A 57 9.39 29.36 6.13
CA SER A 57 10.84 29.23 6.27
C SER A 57 11.19 28.12 7.28
N MET A 58 12.13 27.25 6.91
CA MET A 58 12.53 26.13 7.76
C MET A 58 13.20 26.62 9.04
N ASP A 59 13.83 27.78 9.01
CA ASP A 59 14.34 28.44 10.22
C ASP A 59 13.20 28.83 11.18
N ALA A 60 12.11 29.41 10.67
CA ALA A 60 10.93 29.72 11.47
C ALA A 60 10.25 28.45 12.03
N VAL A 61 10.22 27.37 11.25
CA VAL A 61 9.73 26.06 11.71
C VAL A 61 10.64 25.50 12.81
N ALA A 62 11.96 25.53 12.62
CA ALA A 62 12.93 25.04 13.61
C ALA A 62 12.84 25.82 14.93
N ASP A 63 12.64 27.13 14.87
CA ASP A 63 12.46 27.98 16.04
C ASP A 63 11.15 27.69 16.78
N ALA A 64 10.04 27.53 16.05
CA ALA A 64 8.75 27.16 16.64
C ALA A 64 8.79 25.78 17.32
N LEU A 65 9.61 24.86 16.81
CA LEU A 65 9.73 23.49 17.31
C LEU A 65 10.86 23.32 18.34
N ARG A 66 11.66 24.35 18.60
CA ARG A 66 12.88 24.29 19.43
C ARG A 66 12.62 23.69 20.82
N SER A 67 11.51 24.04 21.45
CA SER A 67 11.14 23.52 22.78
C SER A 67 10.83 22.02 22.76
N LEU A 68 10.27 21.50 21.66
CA LEU A 68 9.90 20.09 21.51
C LEU A 68 11.12 19.20 21.23
N VAL A 69 12.05 19.72 20.43
CA VAL A 69 13.25 18.97 20.00
C VAL A 69 14.47 19.24 20.89
N SER A 70 14.32 20.04 21.94
CA SER A 70 15.40 20.33 22.88
C SER A 70 15.94 19.06 23.51
N GLY A 71 17.25 18.84 23.39
CA GLY A 71 17.93 17.65 23.89
C GLY A 71 17.69 16.37 23.06
N ALA A 72 17.00 16.45 21.92
CA ALA A 72 16.92 15.35 20.97
C ALA A 72 18.30 15.08 20.33
N SER A 73 18.62 13.81 20.07
CA SER A 73 19.87 13.47 19.37
C SER A 73 19.81 13.78 17.88
N GLN A 74 18.60 13.81 17.33
CA GLN A 74 18.27 14.23 15.97
C GLN A 74 16.78 14.56 15.88
N TRP A 75 16.42 15.40 14.92
CA TRP A 75 15.04 15.63 14.51
C TRP A 75 14.96 15.84 13.01
N PHE A 76 13.80 15.56 12.41
CA PHE A 76 13.57 15.77 11.00
C PHE A 76 12.13 16.15 10.71
N VAL A 77 11.96 16.87 9.61
CA VAL A 77 10.68 17.37 9.14
C VAL A 77 10.49 16.94 7.69
N PHE A 78 9.37 16.27 7.41
CA PHE A 78 8.87 16.18 6.04
C PHE A 78 8.08 17.44 5.72
N LEU A 79 8.39 18.05 4.58
CA LEU A 79 7.73 19.25 4.10
C LEU A 79 6.35 18.92 3.51
N PRO A 80 5.38 19.83 3.59
CA PRO A 80 4.03 19.60 3.12
C PRO A 80 4.01 19.36 1.60
N THR A 81 3.15 18.44 1.18
CA THR A 81 2.88 18.16 -0.23
C THR A 81 1.38 18.31 -0.51
N PRO A 82 0.95 18.35 -1.78
CA PRO A 82 -0.48 18.39 -2.08
C PRO A 82 -1.30 17.19 -1.53
N ARG A 83 -0.65 16.05 -1.28
CA ARG A 83 -1.30 14.85 -0.70
C ARG A 83 -1.21 14.79 0.81
N GLU A 84 -0.13 15.35 1.37
CA GLU A 84 0.13 15.41 2.80
C GLU A 84 0.33 16.90 3.15
N PRO A 85 -0.75 17.67 3.31
CA PRO A 85 -0.68 19.13 3.49
C PRO A 85 -0.28 19.52 4.92
N MET A 86 0.50 18.69 5.60
CA MET A 86 0.98 18.90 6.96
C MET A 86 2.51 18.77 7.02
N LEU A 87 3.13 19.51 7.93
CA LEU A 87 4.51 19.25 8.33
C LEU A 87 4.51 18.00 9.21
N ARG A 88 5.43 17.06 8.96
CA ARG A 88 5.59 15.90 9.83
C ARG A 88 6.94 15.94 10.52
N LEU A 89 6.93 16.33 11.79
CA LEU A 89 8.10 16.30 12.67
C LEU A 89 8.29 14.90 13.24
N VAL A 90 9.53 14.41 13.22
CA VAL A 90 9.95 13.24 13.98
C VAL A 90 11.24 13.57 14.72
N TYR A 91 11.30 13.28 16.01
CA TYR A 91 12.49 13.53 16.83
C TYR A 91 12.78 12.35 17.75
N ARG A 92 14.07 12.10 18.02
CA ARG A 92 14.49 11.03 18.94
C ARG A 92 14.73 11.61 20.34
N THR A 93 13.99 11.10 21.31
CA THR A 93 14.13 11.50 22.72
C THR A 93 15.42 10.93 23.32
N LYS A 94 15.87 11.51 24.45
CA LYS A 94 17.02 10.98 25.20
C LYS A 94 16.83 9.53 25.66
N ALA A 95 15.58 9.11 25.87
CA ALA A 95 15.22 7.74 26.24
C ALA A 95 15.29 6.73 25.06
N GLY A 96 15.71 7.17 23.86
CA GLY A 96 15.94 6.30 22.69
C GLY A 96 14.72 6.10 21.78
N GLY A 97 13.53 6.51 22.22
CA GLY A 97 12.29 6.47 21.43
C GLY A 97 12.20 7.57 20.38
N ALA A 98 11.44 7.33 19.31
CA ALA A 98 11.11 8.35 18.31
C ALA A 98 9.65 8.80 18.49
N ILE A 99 9.41 10.11 18.50
CA ILE A 99 8.08 10.70 18.57
C ILE A 99 7.79 11.37 17.23
N ALA A 100 6.62 11.11 16.67
CA ALA A 100 6.13 11.75 15.45
C ALA A 100 4.96 12.69 15.78
N ARG A 101 4.94 13.87 15.16
CA ARG A 101 3.89 14.88 15.29
C ARG A 101 3.57 15.47 13.93
N ASN A 102 2.29 15.55 13.61
CA ASN A 102 1.82 16.35 12.48
C ASN A 102 1.58 17.78 12.96
N ILE A 103 1.96 18.74 12.13
CA ILE A 103 1.94 20.17 12.44
C ILE A 103 1.27 20.89 11.28
N ASP A 104 0.40 21.84 11.62
CA ASP A 104 -0.19 22.75 10.65
C ASP A 104 0.90 23.65 10.05
N PRO A 105 1.12 23.64 8.73
CA PRO A 105 2.20 24.39 8.08
C PRO A 105 2.00 25.92 8.15
N GLU A 106 0.76 26.40 8.30
CA GLU A 106 0.44 27.83 8.38
C GLU A 106 0.56 28.32 9.82
N THR A 107 -0.05 27.61 10.78
CA THR A 107 -0.10 28.07 12.18
C THR A 107 1.09 27.58 13.02
N LEU A 108 1.84 26.59 12.54
CA LEU A 108 2.91 25.86 13.25
C LEU A 108 2.44 25.23 14.57
N ARG A 109 1.14 24.99 14.71
CA ARG A 109 0.56 24.29 15.85
C ARG A 109 0.57 22.78 15.61
N ILE A 110 0.83 22.03 16.68
CA ILE A 110 0.75 20.58 16.66
C ILE A 110 -0.71 20.17 16.45
N LEU A 111 -0.96 19.31 15.46
CA LEU A 111 -2.26 18.73 15.23
C LEU A 111 -2.55 17.65 16.30
N PRO A 112 -3.82 17.48 16.72
CA PRO A 112 -4.20 16.41 17.63
C PRO A 112 -3.81 15.03 17.10
N GLU A 113 -3.31 14.16 17.98
CA GLU A 113 -2.94 12.79 17.60
C GLU A 113 -4.13 12.06 16.96
N GLU A 114 -3.86 11.37 15.85
CA GLU A 114 -4.88 10.71 15.06
C GLU A 114 -5.36 9.41 15.71
N GLY A 115 -4.50 8.74 16.47
CA GLY A 115 -4.79 7.46 17.09
C GLY A 115 -5.17 6.36 16.09
N SER A 116 -4.86 6.54 14.80
CA SER A 116 -5.13 5.59 13.72
C SER A 116 -3.87 5.38 12.88
N TRP A 117 -3.74 4.19 12.30
CA TRP A 117 -2.65 3.86 11.37
C TRP A 117 -3.04 4.06 9.90
N GLY A 118 -4.34 4.19 9.61
CA GLY A 118 -4.84 4.54 8.28
C GLY A 118 -4.35 3.66 7.13
N GLY A 119 -4.25 4.26 5.95
CA GLY A 119 -3.65 3.65 4.77
C GLY A 119 -2.13 3.50 4.90
N THR A 120 -1.43 4.54 5.31
CA THR A 120 0.05 4.57 5.23
C THR A 120 0.74 3.67 6.25
N ARG A 121 0.20 3.50 7.46
CA ARG A 121 0.84 2.68 8.51
C ARG A 121 0.22 1.29 8.68
N PHE A 122 -0.97 1.04 8.10
CA PHE A 122 -1.59 -0.28 8.12
C PHE A 122 -1.74 -0.91 6.73
N ILE A 123 -2.53 -0.35 5.82
CA ILE A 123 -2.81 -0.95 4.50
C ILE A 123 -1.54 -1.16 3.68
N TYR A 124 -0.69 -0.13 3.59
CA TYR A 124 0.56 -0.20 2.85
C TYR A 124 1.56 -1.22 3.45
N PRO A 125 1.83 -1.24 4.76
CA PRO A 125 2.68 -2.28 5.34
C PRO A 125 2.09 -3.68 5.26
N PHE A 126 0.77 -3.82 5.31
CA PHE A 126 0.10 -5.09 5.16
C PHE A 126 0.35 -5.69 3.77
N HIS A 127 0.40 -4.88 2.71
CA HIS A 127 0.66 -5.33 1.34
C HIS A 127 1.96 -6.16 1.22
N TYR A 128 3.06 -5.71 1.84
CA TYR A 128 4.36 -6.40 1.70
C TYR A 128 4.74 -7.29 2.89
N SER A 129 4.07 -7.16 4.04
CA SER A 129 4.43 -7.90 5.25
C SER A 129 3.28 -8.67 5.89
N LEU A 130 2.05 -8.55 5.39
CA LEU A 130 0.83 -9.10 6.04
C LEU A 130 0.68 -8.70 7.52
N HIS A 131 1.47 -7.71 7.96
CA HIS A 131 1.71 -7.35 9.36
C HIS A 131 2.27 -8.48 10.25
N LEU A 132 2.85 -9.54 9.66
CA LEU A 132 3.51 -10.66 10.34
C LEU A 132 5.01 -10.38 10.51
N LYS A 133 5.36 -9.66 11.58
CA LYS A 133 6.72 -9.12 11.81
C LYS A 133 7.73 -10.16 12.32
N SER A 134 7.27 -11.16 13.06
CA SER A 134 8.15 -12.18 13.65
C SER A 134 8.95 -12.89 12.56
N TRP A 135 10.28 -12.90 12.70
CA TRP A 135 11.22 -13.55 11.75
C TRP A 135 11.07 -13.08 10.29
N SER A 136 10.52 -11.88 10.06
CA SER A 136 10.16 -11.37 8.73
C SER A 136 9.24 -12.32 7.94
N LEU A 137 8.47 -13.16 8.63
CA LEU A 137 7.67 -14.23 8.04
C LEU A 137 6.74 -13.70 6.95
N GLY A 138 6.08 -12.57 7.21
CA GLY A 138 5.18 -11.98 6.26
C GLY A 138 5.84 -11.56 4.95
N ILE A 139 7.05 -10.99 5.02
CA ILE A 139 7.81 -10.61 3.83
C ILE A 139 8.21 -11.86 3.03
N TRP A 140 8.63 -12.93 3.71
CA TRP A 140 8.93 -14.21 3.06
C TRP A 140 7.71 -14.86 2.40
N LEU A 141 6.54 -14.80 3.03
CA LEU A 141 5.29 -15.31 2.46
C LEU A 141 4.87 -14.53 1.21
N VAL A 142 4.93 -13.19 1.27
CA VAL A 142 4.65 -12.33 0.11
C VAL A 142 5.70 -12.53 -0.98
N GLY A 143 6.97 -12.69 -0.63
CA GLY A 143 8.05 -13.01 -1.58
C GLY A 143 7.82 -14.36 -2.28
N ALA A 144 7.47 -15.41 -1.54
CA ALA A 144 7.12 -16.71 -2.12
C ALA A 144 5.90 -16.61 -3.05
N ALA A 145 4.87 -15.86 -2.66
CA ALA A 145 3.72 -15.56 -3.51
C ALA A 145 4.15 -14.80 -4.77
N GLY A 146 5.06 -13.82 -4.66
CA GLY A 146 5.61 -13.08 -5.80
C GLY A 146 6.32 -13.98 -6.81
N VAL A 147 7.17 -14.90 -6.35
CA VAL A 147 7.81 -15.90 -7.23
C VAL A 147 6.76 -16.79 -7.87
N ALA A 148 5.76 -17.26 -7.11
CA ALA A 148 4.66 -18.05 -7.65
C ALA A 148 3.88 -17.29 -8.72
N MET A 149 3.64 -15.99 -8.54
CA MET A 149 2.96 -15.14 -9.53
C MET A 149 3.78 -15.00 -10.82
N LEU A 150 5.11 -14.86 -10.75
CA LEU A 150 5.95 -14.87 -11.96
C LEU A 150 5.87 -16.23 -12.69
N VAL A 151 5.89 -17.34 -11.95
CA VAL A 151 5.67 -18.69 -12.51
C VAL A 151 4.28 -18.80 -13.14
N LEU A 152 3.24 -18.23 -12.51
CA LEU A 152 1.88 -18.20 -13.04
C LEU A 152 1.79 -17.41 -14.34
N CYS A 153 2.46 -16.25 -14.45
CA CYS A 153 2.55 -15.49 -15.68
C CYS A 153 3.19 -16.30 -16.81
N VAL A 154 4.36 -16.91 -16.57
CA VAL A 154 5.07 -17.72 -17.57
C VAL A 154 4.25 -18.95 -17.98
N SER A 155 3.76 -19.71 -17.01
CA SER A 155 2.94 -20.91 -17.28
C SER A 155 1.61 -20.55 -17.96
N GLY A 156 1.00 -19.40 -17.64
CA GLY A 156 -0.22 -18.91 -18.28
C GLY A 156 -0.03 -18.66 -19.78
N VAL A 157 1.08 -18.02 -20.16
CA VAL A 157 1.45 -17.80 -21.58
C VAL A 157 1.63 -19.14 -22.31
N VAL A 158 2.32 -20.11 -21.70
CA VAL A 158 2.52 -21.44 -22.30
C VAL A 158 1.21 -22.20 -22.48
N VAL A 159 0.29 -22.11 -21.52
CA VAL A 159 -1.00 -22.82 -21.57
C VAL A 159 -1.92 -22.22 -22.64
N HIS A 160 -1.90 -20.91 -22.86
CA HIS A 160 -2.76 -20.20 -23.82
C HIS A 160 -2.17 -20.13 -25.24
N ARG A 161 -2.38 -21.19 -26.03
CA ARG A 161 -1.98 -21.29 -27.46
C ARG A 161 -2.55 -20.18 -28.37
N LYS A 162 -3.68 -19.58 -27.99
CA LYS A 162 -4.44 -18.59 -28.78
C LYS A 162 -4.51 -17.22 -28.09
N LEU A 163 -3.44 -16.85 -27.38
CA LEU A 163 -3.35 -15.63 -26.57
C LEU A 163 -3.93 -14.38 -27.27
N PHE A 164 -3.65 -14.22 -28.57
CA PHE A 164 -4.07 -13.06 -29.37
C PHE A 164 -5.40 -13.23 -30.13
N THR A 165 -5.84 -14.46 -30.40
CA THR A 165 -7.07 -14.69 -31.21
C THR A 165 -8.33 -14.75 -30.36
N ASP A 166 -8.25 -15.30 -29.15
CA ASP A 166 -9.39 -15.33 -28.22
C ASP A 166 -9.54 -14.00 -27.45
N PHE A 167 -8.51 -13.15 -27.47
CA PHE A 167 -8.43 -11.82 -26.85
C PHE A 167 -9.58 -10.88 -27.23
N PHE A 168 -10.00 -10.87 -28.49
CA PHE A 168 -11.03 -9.94 -28.98
C PHE A 168 -12.47 -10.43 -28.73
N THR A 169 -12.66 -11.58 -28.07
CA THR A 169 -14.00 -12.17 -27.93
C THR A 169 -14.43 -12.35 -26.47
N VAL A 170 -14.88 -11.27 -25.81
CA VAL A 170 -15.66 -11.41 -24.57
C VAL A 170 -17.10 -11.79 -24.91
N ARG A 171 -17.45 -13.07 -24.78
CA ARG A 171 -18.78 -13.57 -25.17
C ARG A 171 -19.75 -13.46 -24.01
N ARG A 172 -20.37 -12.27 -23.86
CA ARG A 172 -21.27 -11.90 -22.75
C ARG A 172 -22.49 -12.82 -22.57
N HIS A 173 -22.97 -13.48 -23.63
CA HIS A 173 -24.13 -14.38 -23.60
C HIS A 173 -23.75 -15.89 -23.57
N SER A 174 -22.51 -16.22 -23.20
CA SER A 174 -22.06 -17.61 -23.11
C SER A 174 -22.39 -18.27 -21.76
N LYS A 175 -22.29 -19.60 -21.69
CA LYS A 175 -22.39 -20.36 -20.42
C LYS A 175 -21.36 -19.79 -19.41
N GLN A 176 -21.74 -19.68 -18.14
CA GLN A 176 -20.95 -19.05 -17.06
C GLN A 176 -19.47 -19.47 -17.03
N ARG A 177 -19.17 -20.76 -17.21
CA ARG A 177 -17.80 -21.29 -17.30
C ARG A 177 -16.96 -20.64 -18.40
N ARG A 178 -17.55 -20.39 -19.57
CA ARG A 178 -16.86 -19.79 -20.72
C ARG A 178 -16.63 -18.30 -20.49
N LEU A 179 -17.60 -17.58 -19.93
CA LEU A 179 -17.43 -16.18 -19.56
C LEU A 179 -16.29 -15.98 -18.53
N LEU A 180 -16.22 -16.84 -17.50
CA LEU A 180 -15.14 -16.78 -16.51
C LEU A 180 -13.76 -17.01 -17.14
N LEU A 181 -13.66 -17.95 -18.08
CA LEU A 181 -12.42 -18.20 -18.81
C LEU A 181 -12.05 -17.01 -19.71
N ASP A 182 -13.00 -16.45 -20.45
CA ASP A 182 -12.78 -15.28 -21.30
C ASP A 182 -12.28 -14.09 -20.47
N LEU A 183 -12.90 -13.83 -19.30
CA LEU A 183 -12.49 -12.77 -18.38
C LEU A 183 -11.09 -13.01 -17.80
N HIS A 184 -10.79 -14.24 -17.37
CA HIS A 184 -9.47 -14.62 -16.86
C HIS A 184 -8.39 -14.39 -17.92
N ASN A 185 -8.66 -14.79 -19.16
CA ASN A 185 -7.73 -14.61 -20.27
C ASN A 185 -7.53 -13.12 -20.61
N VAL A 186 -8.60 -12.34 -20.70
CA VAL A 186 -8.49 -10.90 -21.01
C VAL A 186 -7.73 -10.17 -19.91
N ALA A 187 -8.05 -10.42 -18.64
CA ALA A 187 -7.35 -9.82 -17.50
C ALA A 187 -5.87 -10.25 -17.45
N GLY A 188 -5.59 -11.51 -17.77
CA GLY A 188 -4.24 -12.06 -17.78
C GLY A 188 -3.39 -11.50 -18.92
N VAL A 189 -3.94 -11.43 -20.14
CA VAL A 189 -3.19 -11.01 -21.33
C VAL A 189 -2.99 -9.50 -21.37
N LEU A 190 -4.04 -8.70 -21.12
CA LEU A 190 -3.92 -7.24 -21.06
C LEU A 190 -3.03 -6.79 -19.90
N GLY A 191 -3.18 -7.46 -18.75
CA GLY A 191 -2.44 -7.15 -17.54
C GLY A 191 -1.03 -7.73 -17.51
N LEU A 192 -0.66 -8.67 -18.38
CA LEU A 192 0.59 -9.45 -18.29
C LEU A 192 1.84 -8.58 -18.10
N PRO A 193 2.10 -7.52 -18.92
CA PRO A 193 3.31 -6.72 -18.75
C PRO A 193 3.36 -6.05 -17.38
N PHE A 194 2.21 -5.53 -16.93
CA PHE A 194 2.06 -4.91 -15.63
C PHE A 194 2.23 -5.93 -14.49
N HIS A 195 1.57 -7.08 -14.55
CA HIS A 195 1.64 -8.11 -13.51
C HIS A 195 3.05 -8.65 -13.34
N CYS A 196 3.79 -8.87 -14.44
CA CYS A 196 5.20 -9.25 -14.39
C CYS A 196 6.05 -8.13 -13.78
N ALA A 197 5.93 -6.90 -14.27
CA ALA A 197 6.75 -5.78 -13.81
C ALA A 197 6.50 -5.42 -12.34
N ILE A 198 5.23 -5.36 -11.91
CA ILE A 198 4.88 -5.00 -10.53
C ILE A 198 5.27 -6.09 -9.54
N THR A 199 5.16 -7.37 -9.92
CA THR A 199 5.56 -8.48 -9.07
C THR A 199 7.09 -8.56 -8.95
N LEU A 200 7.80 -8.44 -10.08
CA LEU A 200 9.26 -8.46 -10.09
C LEU A 200 9.85 -7.28 -9.30
N SER A 201 9.29 -6.08 -9.46
CA SER A 201 9.74 -4.90 -8.71
C SER A 201 9.55 -5.07 -7.20
N GLY A 202 8.44 -5.67 -6.75
CA GLY A 202 8.23 -5.98 -5.33
C GLY A 202 9.28 -6.95 -4.77
N LEU A 203 9.68 -7.97 -5.54
CA LEU A 203 10.77 -8.87 -5.15
C LEU A 203 12.13 -8.15 -5.10
N ILE A 204 12.40 -7.27 -6.06
CA ILE A 204 13.66 -6.51 -6.13
C ILE A 204 13.80 -5.54 -4.95
N ILE A 205 12.71 -4.95 -4.45
CA ILE A 205 12.77 -4.04 -3.29
C ILE A 205 13.36 -4.74 -2.05
N PHE A 206 13.09 -6.03 -1.87
CA PHE A 206 13.56 -6.82 -0.73
C PHE A 206 14.78 -7.68 -1.05
N PHE A 207 15.53 -7.38 -2.12
CA PHE A 207 16.65 -8.22 -2.54
C PHE A 207 17.71 -8.44 -1.43
N MET A 208 17.98 -7.42 -0.61
CA MET A 208 18.96 -7.51 0.49
C MET A 208 18.50 -8.46 1.59
N LEU A 209 17.18 -8.64 1.76
CA LEU A 209 16.61 -9.59 2.70
C LEU A 209 16.71 -11.03 2.16
N TYR A 210 16.47 -11.22 0.86
CA TYR A 210 16.50 -12.54 0.24
C TYR A 210 17.92 -13.06 -0.02
N PHE A 211 18.87 -12.16 -0.29
CA PHE A 211 20.27 -12.48 -0.63
C PHE A 211 21.27 -11.71 0.24
N PRO A 212 21.26 -11.89 1.58
CA PRO A 212 22.14 -11.15 2.48
C PRO A 212 23.63 -11.45 2.24
N THR A 213 23.96 -12.66 1.77
CA THR A 213 25.34 -13.07 1.47
C THR A 213 25.96 -12.27 0.33
N ALA A 214 25.16 -11.75 -0.61
CA ALA A 214 25.67 -11.04 -1.78
C ALA A 214 26.41 -9.75 -1.40
N TRP A 215 25.82 -8.91 -0.54
CA TRP A 215 26.47 -7.68 -0.09
C TRP A 215 27.49 -7.96 1.03
N GLN A 216 27.25 -8.96 1.88
CA GLN A 216 28.19 -9.34 2.94
C GLN A 216 29.53 -9.81 2.37
N ALA A 217 29.51 -10.63 1.33
CA ALA A 217 30.73 -11.08 0.66
C ALA A 217 31.48 -9.93 -0.02
N ALA A 218 30.76 -9.02 -0.67
CA ALA A 218 31.36 -7.86 -1.36
C ALA A 218 32.00 -6.85 -0.40
N TYR A 219 31.42 -6.66 0.80
CA TYR A 219 31.85 -5.65 1.77
C TYR A 219 32.54 -6.24 3.01
N GLY A 220 32.81 -7.55 3.04
CA GLY A 220 33.37 -8.23 4.21
C GLY A 220 32.52 -8.07 5.49
N GLY A 221 31.21 -7.91 5.35
CA GLY A 221 30.29 -7.60 6.45
C GLY A 221 30.34 -6.16 6.98
N ASN A 222 31.12 -5.26 6.37
CA ASN A 222 31.18 -3.85 6.77
C ASN A 222 29.93 -3.08 6.32
N VAL A 223 28.93 -3.02 7.21
CA VAL A 223 27.66 -2.33 6.98
C VAL A 223 27.85 -0.83 6.73
N ALA A 224 28.81 -0.19 7.38
CA ALA A 224 29.03 1.25 7.25
C ALA A 224 29.58 1.60 5.86
N ALA A 225 30.56 0.83 5.37
CA ALA A 225 31.08 0.97 4.01
C ALA A 225 29.98 0.75 2.96
N PHE A 226 29.18 -0.30 3.14
CA PHE A 226 28.04 -0.59 2.26
C PHE A 226 27.00 0.54 2.27
N ALA A 227 26.65 1.05 3.44
CA ALA A 227 25.69 2.14 3.61
C ALA A 227 26.19 3.45 2.97
N SER A 228 27.45 3.78 3.15
CA SER A 228 28.09 4.95 2.54
C SER A 228 28.16 4.81 1.02
N GLU A 229 28.71 3.71 0.50
CA GLU A 229 28.92 3.54 -0.94
C GLU A 229 27.67 3.23 -1.75
N GLY A 230 26.70 2.54 -1.15
CA GLY A 230 25.46 2.11 -1.80
C GLY A 230 24.35 3.15 -1.69
N PHE A 231 24.28 3.86 -0.56
CA PHE A 231 23.18 4.79 -0.26
C PHE A 231 23.62 6.22 0.00
N GLY A 232 24.92 6.53 -0.07
CA GLY A 232 25.43 7.87 0.22
C GLY A 232 25.17 8.30 1.66
N ILE A 233 25.16 7.36 2.62
CA ILE A 233 24.91 7.68 4.02
C ILE A 233 26.18 8.30 4.62
N PHE A 234 26.07 9.57 5.00
CA PHE A 234 27.10 10.29 5.74
C PHE A 234 26.77 10.28 7.23
N ALA A 235 27.78 10.04 8.06
CA ALA A 235 27.67 10.11 9.51
C ALA A 235 28.98 10.64 10.11
N GLN A 236 28.86 11.56 11.06
CA GLN A 236 29.98 12.06 11.84
C GLN A 236 29.66 12.02 13.34
N PRO A 237 30.60 11.61 14.21
CA PRO A 237 30.40 11.62 15.65
C PRO A 237 30.24 13.03 16.23
N ARG A 238 29.57 13.12 17.39
CA ARG A 238 29.51 14.35 18.19
C ARG A 238 30.90 14.80 18.63
N ALA A 239 31.14 16.10 18.60
CA ALA A 239 32.33 16.69 19.21
C ALA A 239 32.16 16.85 20.73
N GLY A 240 30.92 17.05 21.21
CA GLY A 240 30.64 17.35 22.62
C GLY A 240 30.80 18.84 22.98
N GLU A 241 31.16 19.67 22.01
CA GLU A 241 31.32 21.11 22.16
C GLU A 241 30.07 21.85 21.65
N PRO A 242 29.51 22.82 22.39
CA PRO A 242 28.37 23.60 21.92
C PRO A 242 28.72 24.49 20.72
N ALA A 243 27.85 24.53 19.71
CA ALA A 243 27.95 25.46 18.59
C ALA A 243 26.58 25.90 18.08
N ALA A 244 26.49 27.14 17.60
CA ALA A 244 25.29 27.66 16.97
C ALA A 244 25.17 27.16 15.51
N SER A 245 23.95 26.85 15.08
CA SER A 245 23.67 26.48 13.69
C SER A 245 23.51 27.72 12.83
N MET A 246 24.02 27.67 11.60
CA MET A 246 23.66 28.54 10.50
C MET A 246 22.20 28.32 10.08
N PRO A 247 21.59 29.31 9.40
CA PRO A 247 20.22 29.20 8.89
C PRO A 247 20.04 27.99 7.96
N ILE A 248 19.07 27.14 8.28
CA ILE A 248 18.72 25.92 7.54
C ILE A 248 18.24 26.27 6.12
N ASP A 249 17.54 27.40 5.96
CA ASP A 249 17.06 27.81 4.64
C ASP A 249 18.21 28.12 3.67
N ALA A 250 19.37 28.55 4.17
CA ALA A 250 20.54 28.78 3.30
C ALA A 250 21.07 27.46 2.72
N MET A 251 21.21 26.43 3.56
CA MET A 251 21.60 25.09 3.14
C MET A 251 20.58 24.46 2.18
N MET A 252 19.27 24.66 2.44
CA MET A 252 18.20 24.20 1.55
C MET A 252 18.24 24.88 0.17
N ARG A 253 18.50 26.19 0.12
CA ARG A 253 18.67 26.91 -1.15
C ARG A 253 19.89 26.42 -1.92
N GLU A 254 21.01 26.20 -1.23
CA GLU A 254 22.21 25.66 -1.87
C GLU A 254 21.95 24.26 -2.45
N ALA A 255 21.30 23.37 -1.68
CA ALA A 255 20.90 22.05 -2.16
C ALA A 255 20.00 22.14 -3.41
N SER A 256 18.99 23.02 -3.38
CA SER A 256 18.09 23.22 -4.52
C SER A 256 18.83 23.71 -5.77
N GLN A 257 19.78 24.64 -5.63
CA GLN A 257 20.61 25.11 -6.75
C GLN A 257 21.45 23.99 -7.36
N ARG A 258 22.06 23.14 -6.53
CA ARG A 258 22.83 21.97 -6.99
C ARG A 258 21.96 20.96 -7.76
N TRP A 259 20.69 20.83 -7.38
CA TRP A 259 19.72 19.97 -8.06
C TRP A 259 19.01 20.65 -9.24
N GLY A 260 19.53 21.76 -9.77
CA GLY A 260 18.95 22.46 -10.91
C GLY A 260 17.59 23.11 -10.61
N GLY A 261 17.38 23.55 -9.37
CA GLY A 261 16.15 24.22 -8.91
C GLY A 261 15.09 23.27 -8.34
N ALA A 262 15.38 21.98 -8.19
CA ALA A 262 14.44 21.05 -7.60
C ALA A 262 14.20 21.33 -6.11
N ALA A 263 12.97 21.16 -5.65
CA ALA A 263 12.57 21.46 -4.29
C ALA A 263 13.06 20.39 -3.28
N PRO A 264 13.53 20.77 -2.09
CA PRO A 264 13.66 19.87 -0.97
C PRO A 264 12.30 19.32 -0.53
N SER A 265 12.27 18.08 -0.04
CA SER A 265 11.05 17.47 0.56
C SER A 265 11.22 17.09 2.02
N PHE A 266 12.45 17.11 2.51
CA PHE A 266 12.82 16.60 3.81
C PHE A 266 14.08 17.29 4.31
N VAL A 267 14.08 17.60 5.61
CA VAL A 267 15.24 18.14 6.33
C VAL A 267 15.42 17.36 7.63
N ARG A 268 16.64 16.92 7.93
CA ARG A 268 17.02 16.34 9.22
C ARG A 268 18.21 17.08 9.79
N VAL A 269 18.16 17.38 11.09
CA VAL A 269 19.29 17.91 11.84
C VAL A 269 19.81 16.83 12.78
N TRP A 270 21.08 16.51 12.60
CA TRP A 270 21.83 15.59 13.44
C TRP A 270 22.63 16.35 14.48
N HIS A 271 22.66 15.82 15.70
CA HIS A 271 23.38 16.42 16.83
C HIS A 271 23.10 17.92 17.04
N PRO A 272 21.83 18.36 17.12
CA PRO A 272 21.50 19.78 17.23
C PRO A 272 22.26 20.48 18.38
N GLY A 273 22.90 21.60 18.07
CA GLY A 273 23.67 22.41 19.03
C GLY A 273 25.09 21.93 19.32
N ASP A 274 25.60 20.93 18.59
CA ASP A 274 26.97 20.42 18.69
C ASP A 274 27.88 21.02 17.59
N ARG A 275 29.18 21.12 17.84
CA ARG A 275 30.19 21.58 16.85
C ARG A 275 30.21 20.72 15.59
N ASN A 276 29.91 19.42 15.72
CA ASN A 276 29.75 18.49 14.60
C ASN A 276 28.28 18.26 14.23
N SER A 277 27.40 19.22 14.52
CA SER A 277 26.02 19.21 14.02
C SER A 277 26.03 19.27 12.49
N TYR A 278 25.15 18.53 11.83
CA TYR A 278 25.01 18.54 10.38
C TYR A 278 23.56 18.42 9.95
N VAL A 279 23.25 19.03 8.80
CA VAL A 279 21.92 19.05 8.20
C VAL A 279 21.90 18.17 6.97
N GLU A 280 20.98 17.21 6.96
CA GLU A 280 20.68 16.33 5.85
C GLU A 280 19.45 16.87 5.12
N VAL A 281 19.61 17.25 3.86
CA VAL A 281 18.54 17.73 2.99
C VAL A 281 18.31 16.70 1.89
N ARG A 282 17.05 16.32 1.64
CA ARG A 282 16.70 15.38 0.55
C ARG A 282 15.79 16.04 -0.47
N GLN A 283 16.01 15.70 -1.74
CA GLN A 283 15.20 16.15 -2.86
C GLN A 283 13.78 15.55 -2.82
N THR A 284 12.82 16.20 -3.49
CA THR A 284 11.49 15.62 -3.73
C THR A 284 11.52 14.39 -4.65
N ASN A 285 10.62 13.44 -4.35
CA ASN A 285 10.35 12.23 -5.16
C ASN A 285 9.09 12.37 -6.04
N LEU A 286 8.51 13.56 -6.11
CA LEU A 286 7.22 13.76 -6.76
C LEU A 286 7.33 13.92 -8.28
N ASP A 287 8.47 14.38 -8.79
CA ASP A 287 8.62 14.85 -10.18
C ASP A 287 9.01 13.75 -11.17
N GLY A 288 9.15 12.50 -10.72
CA GLY A 288 9.55 11.41 -11.60
C GLY A 288 9.26 10.03 -11.04
N VAL A 289 9.36 9.03 -11.93
CA VAL A 289 9.21 7.62 -11.56
C VAL A 289 10.29 7.16 -10.59
N PRO A 290 11.61 7.39 -10.82
CA PRO A 290 12.64 6.91 -9.90
C PRO A 290 12.49 7.48 -8.49
N GLN A 291 12.79 6.64 -7.49
CA GLN A 291 13.06 7.12 -6.14
C GLN A 291 14.36 7.93 -6.14
N ARG A 292 14.26 9.25 -6.18
CA ARG A 292 15.36 10.19 -5.95
C ARG A 292 15.69 10.23 -4.47
N LEU A 293 16.68 9.43 -4.09
CA LEU A 293 17.26 9.46 -2.75
C LEU A 293 18.56 10.28 -2.78
N ASP A 294 18.58 11.37 -3.54
CA ASP A 294 19.71 12.26 -3.58
C ASP A 294 19.68 13.13 -2.32
N VAL A 295 20.82 13.15 -1.63
CA VAL A 295 20.98 13.73 -0.30
C VAL A 295 22.20 14.63 -0.31
N ALA A 296 22.03 15.83 0.23
CA ALA A 296 23.13 16.75 0.52
C ALA A 296 23.26 16.90 2.04
N TYR A 297 24.48 16.74 2.54
CA TYR A 297 24.83 16.91 3.94
C TYR A 297 25.66 18.18 4.08
N PHE A 298 25.21 19.07 4.96
CA PHE A 298 25.87 20.34 5.23
C PHE A 298 26.32 20.37 6.68
N ASP A 299 27.48 20.95 6.92
CA ASP A 299 27.92 21.30 8.26
C ASP A 299 26.97 22.37 8.81
N ALA A 300 26.30 22.06 9.92
CA ALA A 300 25.27 22.95 10.44
C ALA A 300 25.86 24.26 10.98
N VAL A 301 27.14 24.29 11.36
CA VAL A 301 27.78 25.46 11.99
C VAL A 301 28.35 26.44 10.96
N THR A 302 28.86 25.92 9.84
CA THR A 302 29.51 26.70 8.78
C THR A 302 28.66 26.83 7.53
N GLY A 303 27.67 25.96 7.34
CA GLY A 303 26.86 25.86 6.14
C GLY A 303 27.58 25.20 4.96
N VAL A 304 28.82 24.73 5.13
CA VAL A 304 29.62 24.13 4.06
C VAL A 304 29.10 22.73 3.73
N LEU A 305 29.00 22.41 2.43
CA LEU A 305 28.68 21.06 1.98
C LEU A 305 29.76 20.07 2.44
N LEU A 306 29.36 19.07 3.22
CA LEU A 306 30.21 17.97 3.69
C LEU A 306 30.22 16.80 2.71
N SER A 307 29.05 16.45 2.16
CA SER A 307 28.90 15.30 1.28
C SER A 307 27.63 15.44 0.45
N GLU A 308 27.68 14.98 -0.80
CA GLU A 308 26.52 14.87 -1.68
C GLU A 308 26.49 13.44 -2.24
N SER A 309 25.33 12.79 -2.18
CA SER A 309 25.19 11.44 -2.69
C SER A 309 25.13 11.46 -4.22
N GLU A 310 26.03 10.72 -4.86
CA GLU A 310 25.94 10.46 -6.30
C GLU A 310 25.26 9.11 -6.55
N THR A 311 24.18 9.10 -7.36
CA THR A 311 23.49 7.85 -7.68
C THR A 311 24.32 7.02 -8.67
N LYS A 312 24.94 5.94 -8.20
CA LYS A 312 25.61 4.96 -9.07
C LYS A 312 24.63 4.33 -10.08
N PRO A 313 25.05 3.96 -11.30
CA PRO A 313 24.15 3.43 -12.33
C PRO A 313 23.28 2.25 -11.90
N VAL A 314 23.85 1.29 -11.16
CA VAL A 314 23.10 0.14 -10.63
C VAL A 314 22.00 0.58 -9.66
N MET A 315 22.30 1.56 -8.81
CA MET A 315 21.33 2.16 -7.90
C MET A 315 20.27 2.97 -8.65
N ALA A 316 20.61 3.62 -9.77
CA ALA A 316 19.63 4.30 -10.60
C ALA A 316 18.57 3.33 -11.15
N VAL A 317 18.99 2.16 -11.65
CA VAL A 317 18.07 1.12 -12.14
C VAL A 317 17.20 0.59 -10.99
N GLN A 318 17.80 0.29 -9.84
CA GLN A 318 17.06 -0.18 -8.67
C GLN A 318 16.04 0.87 -8.20
N ARG A 319 16.43 2.15 -8.13
CA ARG A 319 15.57 3.28 -7.75
C ARG A 319 14.42 3.49 -8.75
N PHE A 320 14.66 3.27 -10.04
CA PHE A 320 13.60 3.29 -11.06
C PHE A 320 12.59 2.15 -10.87
N ILE A 321 13.07 0.92 -10.69
CA ILE A 321 12.22 -0.26 -10.46
C ILE A 321 11.42 -0.09 -9.17
N ALA A 322 12.05 0.35 -8.08
CA ALA A 322 11.37 0.64 -6.82
C ALA A 322 10.34 1.76 -6.98
N GLY A 323 10.67 2.80 -7.75
CA GLY A 323 9.80 3.91 -8.07
C GLY A 323 8.52 3.51 -8.84
N LEU A 324 8.66 2.61 -9.82
CA LEU A 324 7.52 2.00 -10.53
C LEU A 324 6.57 1.26 -9.58
N HIS A 325 7.10 0.67 -8.50
CA HIS A 325 6.30 -0.07 -7.53
C HIS A 325 5.67 0.83 -6.46
N PHE A 326 6.40 1.83 -5.96
CA PHE A 326 5.90 2.72 -4.91
C PHE A 326 4.86 3.73 -5.40
N ILE A 327 4.90 4.11 -6.68
CA ILE A 327 3.85 4.91 -7.35
C ILE A 327 3.65 6.29 -6.65
N GLN A 328 4.74 6.87 -6.12
CA GLN A 328 4.66 8.12 -5.32
C GLN A 328 4.69 9.40 -6.16
N PHE A 329 4.97 9.31 -7.46
CA PHE A 329 5.03 10.47 -8.38
C PHE A 329 3.70 11.26 -8.44
N HIS A 330 3.77 12.57 -8.66
CA HIS A 330 2.62 13.46 -8.74
C HIS A 330 1.94 13.41 -10.12
N HIS A 331 1.32 12.27 -10.46
CA HIS A 331 0.60 12.11 -11.73
C HIS A 331 -0.71 11.33 -11.56
N TRP A 332 -1.81 12.05 -11.38
CA TRP A 332 -3.12 11.48 -11.05
C TRP A 332 -3.63 10.45 -12.06
N ILE A 333 -3.54 10.73 -13.36
CA ILE A 333 -4.01 9.81 -14.40
C ILE A 333 -3.25 8.48 -14.31
N LEU A 334 -1.92 8.54 -14.20
CA LEU A 334 -1.08 7.34 -14.11
C LEU A 334 -1.40 6.55 -12.84
N ARG A 335 -1.65 7.21 -11.70
CA ARG A 335 -2.11 6.51 -10.48
C ARG A 335 -3.43 5.77 -10.68
N TRP A 336 -4.40 6.39 -11.35
CA TRP A 336 -5.66 5.70 -11.68
C TRP A 336 -5.46 4.53 -12.65
N ILE A 337 -4.52 4.63 -13.59
CA ILE A 337 -4.11 3.51 -14.45
C ILE A 337 -3.53 2.38 -13.60
N TYR A 338 -2.59 2.67 -12.68
CA TYR A 338 -2.03 1.68 -11.77
C TYR A 338 -3.09 1.04 -10.87
N PHE A 339 -4.03 1.83 -10.36
CA PHE A 339 -5.17 1.34 -9.60
C PHE A 339 -6.04 0.38 -10.42
N GLY A 340 -6.40 0.73 -11.65
CA GLY A 340 -7.17 -0.13 -12.55
C GLY A 340 -6.43 -1.42 -12.93
N LEU A 341 -5.12 -1.35 -13.16
CA LEU A 341 -4.28 -2.51 -13.45
C LEU A 341 -4.12 -3.42 -12.21
N GLY A 342 -4.04 -2.84 -11.01
CA GLY A 342 -4.09 -3.57 -9.73
C GLY A 342 -5.41 -4.32 -9.52
N LEU A 343 -6.54 -3.66 -9.78
CA LEU A 343 -7.87 -4.30 -9.78
C LEU A 343 -7.99 -5.40 -10.83
N THR A 344 -7.33 -5.26 -11.98
CA THR A 344 -7.26 -6.31 -13.00
C THR A 344 -6.52 -7.54 -12.48
N GLY A 345 -5.50 -7.37 -11.63
CA GLY A 345 -4.86 -8.48 -10.90
C GLY A 345 -5.82 -9.19 -9.93
N CYS A 346 -6.61 -8.42 -9.18
CA CYS A 346 -7.67 -8.98 -8.32
C CYS A 346 -8.69 -9.79 -9.15
N LEU A 347 -9.14 -9.24 -10.29
CA LEU A 347 -10.06 -9.90 -11.20
C LEU A 347 -9.48 -11.19 -11.79
N LEU A 348 -8.20 -11.18 -12.19
CA LEU A 348 -7.49 -12.35 -12.72
C LEU A 348 -7.52 -13.50 -11.72
N ILE A 349 -7.18 -13.22 -10.46
CA ILE A 349 -7.12 -14.23 -9.41
C ILE A 349 -8.52 -14.73 -9.05
N ALA A 350 -9.49 -13.82 -8.86
CA ALA A 350 -10.88 -14.18 -8.54
C ALA A 350 -11.52 -15.04 -9.63
N THR A 351 -11.34 -14.68 -10.90
CA THR A 351 -11.87 -15.46 -12.03
C THR A 351 -11.19 -16.84 -12.14
N GLY A 352 -9.90 -16.95 -11.81
CA GLY A 352 -9.19 -18.23 -11.76
C GLY A 352 -9.79 -19.19 -10.73
N PHE A 353 -10.05 -18.70 -9.51
CA PHE A 353 -10.74 -19.49 -8.47
C PHE A 353 -12.14 -19.92 -8.91
N LEU A 354 -12.94 -18.97 -9.40
CA LEU A 354 -14.31 -19.25 -9.84
C LEU A 354 -14.35 -20.27 -10.99
N PHE A 355 -13.42 -20.18 -11.94
CA PHE A 355 -13.31 -21.14 -13.03
C PHE A 355 -12.93 -22.54 -12.53
N TRP A 356 -12.01 -22.63 -11.57
CA TRP A 356 -11.62 -23.91 -10.96
C TRP A 356 -12.80 -24.57 -10.25
N LEU A 357 -13.55 -23.79 -9.46
CA LEU A 357 -14.73 -24.25 -8.73
C LEU A 357 -15.79 -24.76 -9.70
N GLU A 358 -16.15 -23.97 -10.72
CA GLU A 358 -17.18 -24.34 -11.69
C GLU A 358 -16.83 -25.60 -12.48
N THR A 359 -15.56 -25.78 -12.83
CA THR A 359 -15.11 -26.95 -13.61
C THR A 359 -15.10 -28.25 -12.79
N ARG A 360 -14.96 -28.18 -11.46
CA ARG A 360 -14.79 -29.35 -10.59
C ARG A 360 -15.97 -29.67 -9.68
N ARG A 361 -16.91 -28.73 -9.49
CA ARG A 361 -18.06 -28.88 -8.59
C ARG A 361 -18.85 -30.16 -8.85
N ARG A 362 -19.26 -30.41 -10.10
CA ARG A 362 -20.07 -31.60 -10.44
C ARG A 362 -19.35 -32.90 -10.09
N LYS A 363 -18.10 -33.04 -10.56
CA LYS A 363 -17.28 -34.24 -10.35
C LYS A 363 -16.96 -34.50 -8.87
N HIS A 364 -16.69 -33.45 -8.09
CA HIS A 364 -16.43 -33.62 -6.66
C HIS A 364 -17.68 -34.04 -5.89
N VAL A 365 -18.86 -33.54 -6.26
CA VAL A 365 -20.14 -33.99 -5.69
C VAL A 365 -20.39 -35.46 -6.03
N GLU A 366 -20.19 -35.86 -7.30
CA GLU A 366 -20.30 -37.26 -7.75
C GLU A 366 -19.36 -38.21 -6.98
N LEU A 367 -18.14 -37.75 -6.65
CA LEU A 367 -17.12 -38.54 -5.94
C LEU A 367 -17.14 -38.37 -4.40
N GLY A 368 -18.06 -37.58 -3.84
CA GLY A 368 -18.11 -37.29 -2.40
C GLY A 368 -16.92 -36.49 -1.84
N PHE A 369 -16.13 -35.82 -2.70
CA PHE A 369 -14.94 -35.07 -2.28
C PHE A 369 -15.27 -33.67 -1.76
N ARG A 370 -14.72 -33.31 -0.59
CA ARG A 370 -14.91 -31.99 0.05
C ARG A 370 -14.01 -30.87 -0.46
N GLY A 371 -13.08 -31.16 -1.37
CA GLY A 371 -12.08 -30.18 -1.84
C GLY A 371 -12.69 -28.90 -2.43
N VAL A 372 -13.84 -28.99 -3.12
CA VAL A 372 -14.52 -27.81 -3.68
C VAL A 372 -15.06 -26.91 -2.58
N THR A 373 -15.62 -27.46 -1.51
CA THR A 373 -16.14 -26.68 -0.37
C THR A 373 -15.03 -25.93 0.37
N ILE A 374 -13.86 -26.57 0.53
CA ILE A 374 -12.70 -25.95 1.17
C ILE A 374 -12.23 -24.76 0.33
N VAL A 375 -11.97 -24.97 -0.96
CA VAL A 375 -11.52 -23.93 -1.89
C VAL A 375 -12.58 -22.83 -2.05
N GLU A 376 -13.87 -23.17 -2.03
CA GLU A 376 -14.96 -22.20 -2.10
C GLU A 376 -14.94 -21.26 -0.90
N GLY A 377 -14.77 -21.76 0.32
CA GLY A 377 -14.67 -20.90 1.50
C GLY A 377 -13.42 -20.02 1.50
N PHE A 378 -12.27 -20.55 1.06
CA PHE A 378 -11.07 -19.73 0.85
C PHE A 378 -11.27 -18.67 -0.22
N THR A 379 -11.96 -19.01 -1.31
CA THR A 379 -12.23 -18.06 -2.40
C THR A 379 -13.11 -16.91 -1.90
N VAL A 380 -14.21 -17.22 -1.22
CA VAL A 380 -15.14 -16.21 -0.67
C VAL A 380 -14.42 -15.34 0.36
N GLY A 381 -13.78 -15.94 1.37
CA GLY A 381 -13.10 -15.18 2.42
C GLY A 381 -11.91 -14.34 1.92
N SER A 382 -11.22 -14.80 0.87
CA SER A 382 -10.12 -14.04 0.27
C SER A 382 -10.62 -12.92 -0.64
N VAL A 383 -11.70 -13.14 -1.41
CA VAL A 383 -12.20 -12.17 -2.40
C VAL A 383 -13.16 -11.17 -1.78
N THR A 384 -14.29 -11.61 -1.24
CA THR A 384 -15.27 -10.71 -0.61
C THR A 384 -14.94 -10.43 0.83
N GLY A 385 -14.40 -11.42 1.54
CA GLY A 385 -14.09 -11.30 2.96
C GLY A 385 -13.07 -10.21 3.29
N ILE A 386 -12.00 -10.08 2.50
CA ILE A 386 -11.01 -9.00 2.71
C ILE A 386 -11.60 -7.61 2.44
N VAL A 387 -12.53 -7.49 1.48
CA VAL A 387 -13.23 -6.23 1.20
C VAL A 387 -14.12 -5.86 2.39
N ILE A 388 -14.84 -6.82 2.96
CA ILE A 388 -15.62 -6.61 4.20
C ILE A 388 -14.70 -6.18 5.35
N ALA A 389 -13.54 -6.82 5.50
CA ALA A 389 -12.58 -6.47 6.54
C ALA A 389 -12.05 -5.04 6.36
N THR A 390 -11.67 -4.64 5.14
CA THR A 390 -11.26 -3.25 4.83
C THR A 390 -12.38 -2.25 5.12
N LEU A 391 -13.63 -2.54 4.74
CA LEU A 391 -14.75 -1.65 5.04
C LEU A 391 -15.04 -1.57 6.54
N SER A 392 -14.89 -2.68 7.26
CA SER A 392 -15.05 -2.73 8.71
C SER A 392 -13.97 -1.91 9.42
N PHE A 393 -12.74 -1.91 8.90
CA PHE A 393 -11.66 -1.02 9.37
C PHE A 393 -12.04 0.46 9.22
N PHE A 394 -12.62 0.87 8.08
CA PHE A 394 -13.09 2.24 7.88
C PHE A 394 -14.28 2.60 8.78
N VAL A 395 -15.24 1.69 8.94
CA VAL A 395 -16.39 1.89 9.84
C VAL A 395 -15.92 1.99 11.30
N ALA A 396 -15.05 1.09 11.76
CA ALA A 396 -14.47 1.11 13.09
C ALA A 396 -13.73 2.43 13.37
N ASN A 397 -12.95 2.92 12.40
CA ASN A 397 -12.27 4.20 12.53
C ASN A 397 -13.22 5.39 12.74
N ARG A 398 -14.42 5.39 12.14
CA ARG A 398 -15.43 6.44 12.38
C ARG A 398 -16.21 6.25 13.68
N MET A 399 -16.40 5.00 14.13
CA MET A 399 -17.17 4.69 15.34
C MET A 399 -16.36 4.81 16.64
N LEU A 400 -15.05 4.51 16.59
CA LEU A 400 -14.18 4.52 17.76
C LEU A 400 -13.88 5.96 18.21
N PRO A 401 -14.16 6.33 19.47
CA PRO A 401 -13.85 7.66 19.98
C PRO A 401 -12.33 7.96 19.97
N PRO A 402 -11.93 9.24 19.82
CA PRO A 402 -10.53 9.63 19.99
C PRO A 402 -10.01 9.25 21.38
N GLY A 403 -8.79 8.71 21.43
CA GLY A 403 -8.13 8.34 22.69
C GLY A 403 -8.70 7.11 23.40
N VAL A 404 -9.63 6.36 22.79
CA VAL A 404 -10.13 5.11 23.37
C VAL A 404 -8.99 4.11 23.54
N ASP A 405 -8.93 3.51 24.73
CA ASP A 405 -8.10 2.36 25.07
C ASP A 405 -9.02 1.24 25.54
N PHE A 406 -8.75 0.02 25.08
CA PHE A 406 -9.47 -1.15 25.55
C PHE A 406 -8.49 -2.31 25.77
N LEU A 407 -8.48 -2.86 26.98
CA LEU A 407 -7.54 -3.91 27.40
C LEU A 407 -6.06 -3.51 27.23
N GLY A 408 -5.71 -2.23 27.39
CA GLY A 408 -4.35 -1.74 27.20
C GLY A 408 -3.90 -1.64 25.74
N HIS A 409 -4.85 -1.73 24.80
CA HIS A 409 -4.63 -1.54 23.39
C HIS A 409 -5.21 -0.21 22.93
N ASP A 410 -4.37 0.57 22.25
CA ASP A 410 -4.74 1.85 21.67
C ASP A 410 -5.81 1.72 20.57
N ARG A 411 -6.43 2.85 20.24
CA ARG A 411 -7.44 2.94 19.18
C ARG A 411 -6.99 2.27 17.87
N ALA A 412 -5.74 2.49 17.44
CA ALA A 412 -5.23 1.93 16.19
C ALA A 412 -5.20 0.39 16.22
N ALA A 413 -4.79 -0.20 17.34
CA ALA A 413 -4.83 -1.64 17.53
C ALA A 413 -6.27 -2.18 17.46
N LEU A 414 -7.25 -1.49 18.05
CA LEU A 414 -8.67 -1.89 17.97
C LEU A 414 -9.21 -1.84 16.53
N GLU A 415 -8.84 -0.82 15.76
CA GLU A 415 -9.17 -0.75 14.33
C GLU A 415 -8.60 -1.98 13.59
N ILE A 416 -7.33 -2.32 13.83
CA ILE A 416 -6.66 -3.47 13.22
C ILE A 416 -7.27 -4.81 13.66
N TRP A 417 -7.66 -4.94 14.93
CA TRP A 417 -8.31 -6.15 15.44
C TRP A 417 -9.67 -6.35 14.79
N SER A 418 -10.44 -5.26 14.61
CA SER A 418 -11.71 -5.32 13.89
C SER A 418 -11.53 -5.87 12.46
N PHE A 419 -10.49 -5.42 11.75
CA PHE A 419 -10.12 -5.95 10.44
C PHE A 419 -9.87 -7.46 10.49
N TYR A 420 -8.98 -7.95 11.36
CA TYR A 420 -8.62 -9.38 11.41
C TYR A 420 -9.78 -10.27 11.84
N LEU A 421 -10.54 -9.87 12.86
CA LEU A 421 -11.67 -10.63 13.37
C LEU A 421 -12.75 -10.75 12.29
N VAL A 422 -13.11 -9.65 11.64
CA VAL A 422 -14.11 -9.68 10.56
C VAL A 422 -13.60 -10.50 9.37
N TRP A 423 -12.31 -10.41 9.05
CA TRP A 423 -11.74 -11.22 7.98
C TRP A 423 -11.83 -12.72 8.30
N LEU A 424 -11.42 -13.14 9.50
CA LEU A 424 -11.52 -14.54 9.94
C LEU A 424 -12.98 -15.02 9.95
N MET A 425 -13.89 -14.20 10.49
CA MET A 425 -15.33 -14.49 10.49
C MET A 425 -15.89 -14.66 9.08
N SER A 426 -15.37 -13.95 8.08
CA SER A 426 -15.81 -14.09 6.68
C SER A 426 -15.47 -15.46 6.09
N PHE A 427 -14.33 -16.06 6.47
CA PHE A 427 -13.99 -17.43 6.06
C PHE A 427 -14.91 -18.44 6.75
N VAL A 428 -15.10 -18.30 8.08
CA VAL A 428 -16.00 -19.15 8.86
C VAL A 428 -17.42 -19.10 8.29
N HIS A 429 -17.93 -17.90 8.06
CA HIS A 429 -19.22 -17.65 7.42
C HIS A 429 -19.32 -18.35 6.06
N ALA A 430 -18.28 -18.27 5.23
CA ALA A 430 -18.28 -18.90 3.91
C ALA A 430 -18.40 -20.43 3.97
N TRP A 431 -17.72 -21.09 4.92
CA TRP A 431 -17.84 -22.54 5.10
C TRP A 431 -19.16 -22.95 5.75
N LEU A 432 -19.74 -22.12 6.63
CA LEU A 432 -21.04 -22.41 7.27
C LEU A 432 -22.24 -22.16 6.35
N ARG A 433 -22.09 -21.32 5.32
CA ARG A 433 -23.19 -20.89 4.43
C ARG A 433 -22.86 -21.12 2.94
N PRO A 434 -22.48 -22.33 2.53
CA PRO A 434 -22.10 -22.61 1.14
C PRO A 434 -23.25 -22.24 0.19
N GLY A 435 -22.92 -21.63 -0.95
CA GLY A 435 -23.89 -21.17 -1.95
C GLY A 435 -24.63 -19.86 -1.59
N ARG A 436 -24.83 -19.53 -0.31
CA ARG A 436 -25.42 -18.23 0.11
C ARG A 436 -24.36 -17.18 0.47
N ALA A 437 -23.16 -17.62 0.85
CA ALA A 437 -22.10 -16.75 1.33
C ALA A 437 -21.77 -15.59 0.38
N TRP A 438 -21.70 -15.84 -0.93
CA TRP A 438 -21.49 -14.78 -1.93
C TRP A 438 -22.56 -13.69 -1.90
N VAL A 439 -23.84 -14.07 -1.80
CA VAL A 439 -24.95 -13.12 -1.73
C VAL A 439 -24.88 -12.32 -0.43
N GLU A 440 -24.71 -13.01 0.69
CA GLU A 440 -24.71 -12.42 2.02
C GLU A 440 -23.50 -11.47 2.17
N GLN A 441 -22.30 -11.89 1.79
CA GLN A 441 -21.10 -11.05 1.83
C GLN A 441 -21.16 -9.84 0.88
N CYS A 442 -21.64 -10.01 -0.36
CA CYS A 442 -21.86 -8.85 -1.24
C CYS A 442 -22.91 -7.86 -0.67
N SER A 443 -23.94 -8.37 0.02
CA SER A 443 -24.92 -7.51 0.69
C SER A 443 -24.28 -6.73 1.86
N ILE A 444 -23.41 -7.39 2.63
CA ILE A 444 -22.65 -6.76 3.72
C ILE A 444 -21.68 -5.70 3.18
N ILE A 445 -20.97 -5.96 2.08
CA ILE A 445 -20.10 -4.97 1.41
C ILE A 445 -20.92 -3.73 1.05
N ALA A 446 -22.09 -3.93 0.42
CA ALA A 446 -22.96 -2.82 0.04
C ALA A 446 -23.42 -1.98 1.24
N ALA A 447 -23.82 -2.64 2.34
CA ALA A 447 -24.24 -1.96 3.55
C ALA A 447 -23.09 -1.21 4.22
N LEU A 448 -21.95 -1.88 4.47
CA LEU A 448 -20.80 -1.28 5.16
C LEU A 448 -20.22 -0.09 4.40
N ALA A 449 -20.17 -0.14 3.07
CA ALA A 449 -19.66 0.96 2.27
C ALA A 449 -20.56 2.21 2.35
N VAL A 450 -21.89 2.03 2.34
CA VAL A 450 -22.84 3.14 2.58
C VAL A 450 -22.72 3.67 4.02
N VAL A 451 -22.64 2.77 4.99
CA VAL A 451 -22.47 3.13 6.42
C VAL A 451 -21.18 3.93 6.62
N ALA A 452 -20.07 3.55 5.99
CA ALA A 452 -18.82 4.31 6.08
C ALA A 452 -18.97 5.76 5.61
N VAL A 453 -19.64 5.98 4.48
CA VAL A 453 -19.91 7.34 3.94
C VAL A 453 -20.83 8.14 4.87
N LEU A 454 -21.91 7.51 5.36
CA LEU A 454 -22.83 8.16 6.30
C LEU A 454 -22.14 8.50 7.63
N LEU A 455 -21.31 7.60 8.16
CA LEU A 455 -20.55 7.85 9.37
C LEU A 455 -19.53 8.96 9.17
N ASN A 456 -18.85 9.03 8.02
CA ASN A 456 -17.94 10.14 7.73
C ASN A 456 -18.69 11.48 7.74
N TRP A 457 -19.88 11.55 7.13
CA TRP A 457 -20.71 12.74 7.21
C TRP A 457 -21.09 13.08 8.65
N ILE A 458 -21.68 12.13 9.39
CA ILE A 458 -22.19 12.38 10.75
C ILE A 458 -21.07 12.80 11.72
N THR A 459 -19.89 12.19 11.62
CA THR A 459 -18.80 12.39 12.59
C THR A 459 -17.90 13.59 12.27
N THR A 460 -17.82 14.02 11.01
CA THR A 460 -16.91 15.09 10.59
C THR A 460 -17.59 16.33 10.01
N GLY A 461 -18.85 16.20 9.59
CA GLY A 461 -19.56 17.25 8.85
C GLY A 461 -19.14 17.38 7.39
N ASP A 462 -18.16 16.60 6.92
CA ASP A 462 -17.72 16.60 5.52
C ASP A 462 -18.42 15.48 4.76
N HIS A 463 -19.53 15.84 4.09
CA HIS A 463 -20.22 14.95 3.14
C HIS A 463 -19.73 15.16 1.71
N LEU A 464 -20.01 14.19 0.84
CA LEU A 464 -19.61 14.17 -0.57
C LEU A 464 -19.83 15.51 -1.31
N PHE A 465 -21.02 16.12 -1.22
CA PHE A 465 -21.29 17.38 -1.91
C PHE A 465 -20.42 18.55 -1.44
N ARG A 466 -20.14 18.65 -0.14
CA ARG A 466 -19.22 19.66 0.40
C ARG A 466 -17.80 19.38 -0.07
N ALA A 467 -17.39 18.12 -0.03
CA ALA A 467 -16.05 17.70 -0.44
C ALA A 467 -15.79 17.95 -1.94
N LEU A 468 -16.81 17.84 -2.80
CA LEU A 468 -16.71 18.19 -4.22
C LEU A 468 -16.51 19.70 -4.46
N GLY A 469 -17.16 20.54 -3.64
CA GLY A 469 -17.07 22.00 -3.74
C GLY A 469 -15.76 22.61 -3.24
N GLN A 470 -15.00 21.88 -2.42
CA GLN A 470 -13.76 22.38 -1.80
C GLN A 470 -12.56 21.56 -2.26
N ARG A 471 -11.64 22.18 -3.01
CA ARG A 471 -10.49 21.48 -3.64
C ARG A 471 -9.63 20.69 -2.65
N HIS A 472 -9.41 21.23 -1.46
CA HIS A 472 -8.63 20.53 -0.43
C HIS A 472 -9.33 19.27 0.10
N LEU A 473 -10.65 19.14 -0.06
CA LEU A 473 -11.44 17.96 0.35
C LEU A 473 -11.66 16.95 -0.78
N TRP A 474 -11.11 17.14 -1.97
CA TRP A 474 -11.24 16.19 -3.08
C TRP A 474 -10.85 14.74 -2.74
N PRO A 475 -9.83 14.45 -1.90
CA PRO A 475 -9.58 13.09 -1.44
C PRO A 475 -10.76 12.43 -0.72
N ILE A 476 -11.52 13.22 0.06
CA ILE A 476 -12.71 12.74 0.78
C ILE A 476 -13.80 12.41 -0.23
N ALA A 477 -14.04 13.29 -1.21
CA ALA A 477 -15.00 13.04 -2.28
C ALA A 477 -14.63 11.80 -3.11
N GLY A 478 -13.35 11.62 -3.42
CA GLY A 478 -12.84 10.45 -4.12
C GLY A 478 -13.10 9.16 -3.34
N MET A 479 -12.81 9.15 -2.04
CA MET A 479 -13.07 8.02 -1.16
C MET A 479 -14.57 7.70 -1.06
N ASP A 480 -15.41 8.72 -0.81
CA ASP A 480 -16.86 8.53 -0.72
C ASP A 480 -17.44 8.00 -2.03
N LEU A 481 -16.99 8.50 -3.19
CA LEU A 481 -17.41 8.01 -4.50
C LEU A 481 -16.98 6.57 -4.74
N MET A 482 -15.76 6.18 -4.33
CA MET A 482 -15.30 4.80 -4.44
C MET A 482 -16.10 3.86 -3.55
N LEU A 483 -16.40 4.26 -2.31
CA LEU A 483 -17.25 3.51 -1.39
C LEU A 483 -18.66 3.31 -1.97
N LEU A 484 -19.29 4.38 -2.47
CA LEU A 484 -20.63 4.29 -3.09
C LEU A 484 -20.61 3.45 -4.38
N THR A 485 -19.54 3.53 -5.17
CA THR A 485 -19.35 2.69 -6.36
C THR A 485 -19.21 1.22 -5.98
N SER A 486 -18.40 0.91 -4.96
CA SER A 486 -18.29 -0.45 -4.39
C SER A 486 -19.64 -0.93 -3.87
N ALA A 487 -20.42 -0.06 -3.23
CA ALA A 487 -21.74 -0.40 -2.73
C ALA A 487 -22.71 -0.75 -3.87
N ALA A 488 -22.73 0.05 -4.94
CA ALA A 488 -23.55 -0.19 -6.12
C ALA A 488 -23.17 -1.51 -6.81
N ILE A 489 -21.87 -1.75 -7.03
CA ILE A 489 -21.37 -2.99 -7.67
C ILE A 489 -21.72 -4.20 -6.81
N ALA A 490 -21.50 -4.14 -5.50
CA ALA A 490 -21.79 -5.23 -4.58
C ALA A 490 -23.30 -5.50 -4.45
N GLY A 491 -24.11 -4.43 -4.40
CA GLY A 491 -25.58 -4.52 -4.35
C GLY A 491 -26.16 -5.16 -5.62
N VAL A 492 -25.72 -4.71 -6.80
CA VAL A 492 -26.11 -5.31 -8.09
C VAL A 492 -25.68 -6.78 -8.16
N SER A 493 -24.47 -7.09 -7.69
CA SER A 493 -23.95 -8.46 -7.66
C SER A 493 -24.79 -9.35 -6.75
N ALA A 494 -25.12 -8.89 -5.54
CA ALA A 494 -25.99 -9.61 -4.61
C ALA A 494 -27.39 -9.85 -5.21
N GLY A 495 -27.98 -8.83 -5.85
CA GLY A 495 -29.28 -8.95 -6.53
C GLY A 495 -29.27 -10.00 -7.63
N ARG A 496 -28.28 -9.96 -8.53
CA ARG A 496 -28.13 -10.93 -9.63
C ARG A 496 -27.89 -12.36 -9.13
N LEU A 497 -27.09 -12.51 -8.08
CA LEU A 497 -26.84 -13.81 -7.47
C LEU A 497 -28.11 -14.40 -6.82
N ARG A 498 -28.93 -13.57 -6.14
CA ARG A 498 -30.23 -13.98 -5.59
C ARG A 498 -31.20 -14.45 -6.67
N THR A 499 -31.33 -13.69 -7.77
CA THR A 499 -32.23 -14.06 -8.86
C THR A 499 -31.81 -15.36 -9.53
N ASN A 500 -30.51 -15.58 -9.70
CA ASN A 500 -29.99 -16.80 -10.30
C ASN A 500 -30.17 -18.02 -9.37
N ALA A 501 -29.97 -17.85 -8.06
CA ALA A 501 -30.24 -18.90 -7.07
C ALA A 501 -31.74 -19.28 -7.03
N GLY A 502 -32.63 -18.29 -7.09
CA GLY A 502 -34.08 -18.52 -7.15
C GLY A 502 -34.53 -19.27 -8.41
N ARG A 503 -33.96 -18.91 -9.58
CA ARG A 503 -34.25 -19.62 -10.84
C ARG A 503 -33.73 -21.06 -10.85
N ALA A 504 -32.56 -21.33 -10.26
CA ALA A 504 -32.02 -22.67 -10.14
C ALA A 504 -32.80 -23.55 -9.15
N GLY A 505 -33.41 -22.94 -8.12
CA GLY A 505 -34.29 -23.62 -7.17
C GLY A 505 -35.68 -23.94 -7.74
N ALA A 506 -36.21 -23.12 -8.64
CA ALA A 506 -37.51 -23.36 -9.30
C ALA A 506 -37.47 -24.36 -10.46
N MET A 507 -36.26 -24.77 -10.90
CA MET A 507 -36.04 -25.80 -11.94
C MET A 507 -35.67 -27.18 -11.36
N ARG A 508 -35.66 -27.31 -10.02
CA ARG A 508 -35.58 -28.58 -9.30
C ARG A 508 -36.94 -28.88 -8.69
#